data_AF-A0A3D3ZN70-F1
#
_entry.id   AF-A0A3D3ZN70-F1
#
_cell.length_a   1.000
_cell.length_b   1.000
_cell.length_c   1.000
_cell.angle_alpha   90.00
_cell.angle_beta   90.00
_cell.angle_gamma   90.00
#
_symmetry.space_group_name_H-M   'P 1'
#
loop_
_entity.id
_entity.type
_entity.pdbx_description
1 polymer ?
#
loop_
_entity_poly.entity_id
_entity_poly.type
_entity_poly.pdbx_seq_one_letter_code
_entity_poly.pdbx_strand_id
1 'polypeptide(L)' 'MDGNGRWATKRHLPRLAGHKAGVTALRRVVECATDENIEMLSVYAFSTENWGRPR' A
#
# COMPACT_ATOMS: atom_id res chain seq x y z
N MET A 1 -3.88 -2.71 -1.19
CA MET A 1 -3.25 -2.58 0.14
C MET A 1 -4.05 -1.58 0.96
N ASP A 2 -4.59 -2.00 2.10
CA ASP A 2 -5.39 -1.14 2.99
C ASP A 2 -4.61 -0.77 4.27
N GLY A 3 -5.04 0.29 4.95
CA GLY A 3 -4.51 0.68 6.25
C GLY A 3 -3.39 1.72 6.24
N ASN A 4 -2.85 2.10 5.07
CA ASN A 4 -1.79 3.11 4.94
C ASN A 4 -2.12 4.43 5.69
N GLY A 5 -3.35 4.93 5.53
CA GLY A 5 -3.80 6.13 6.25
C GLY A 5 -3.86 5.93 7.76
N ARG A 6 -4.42 4.80 8.24
CA ARG A 6 -4.49 4.47 9.67
C ARG A 6 -3.08 4.33 10.28
N TRP A 7 -2.15 3.72 9.55
CA TRP A 7 -0.75 3.57 9.96
C TRP A 7 -0.07 4.92 10.19
N ALA A 8 -0.28 5.88 9.29
CA ALA A 8 0.26 7.23 9.41
C ALA A 8 -0.38 8.01 10.57
N THR A 9 -1.72 7.96 10.69
CA THR A 9 -2.45 8.63 11.78
C THR A 9 -2.01 8.13 13.15
N LYS A 10 -1.83 6.81 13.33
CA LYS A 10 -1.31 6.23 14.58
C LYS A 10 0.10 6.70 14.96
N ARG A 11 0.83 7.31 14.04
CA ARG A 11 2.21 7.81 14.21
C ARG A 11 2.29 9.34 14.17
N HIS A 12 1.14 10.03 14.15
CA HIS A 12 1.07 11.48 14.00
C HIS A 12 1.77 11.98 12.72
N LEU A 13 1.74 11.18 11.65
CA LEU A 13 2.33 11.51 10.36
C LEU A 13 1.26 11.88 9.32
N PRO A 14 1.59 12.68 8.30
CA PRO A 14 0.71 12.93 7.16
C PRO A 14 0.34 11.63 6.44
N ARG A 15 -0.89 11.55 5.88
CA ARG A 15 -1.36 10.35 5.14
C ARG A 15 -0.42 9.93 4.02
N LEU A 16 0.23 10.89 3.35
CA LEU A 16 1.22 10.63 2.30
C LEU A 16 2.39 9.77 2.80
N ALA A 17 2.84 9.95 4.05
CA ALA A 17 3.88 9.11 4.64
C ALA A 17 3.43 7.65 4.74
N GLY A 18 2.15 7.41 5.06
CA GLY A 18 1.57 6.08 5.05
C GLY A 18 1.53 5.45 3.66
N HIS A 19 1.24 6.23 2.62
CA HIS A 19 1.31 5.73 1.23
C HIS A 19 2.75 5.35 0.85
N LYS A 20 3.75 6.16 1.20
CA LYS A 20 5.17 5.83 0.99
C LYS A 20 5.57 4.56 1.71
N ALA A 21 5.18 4.40 2.98
CA ALA A 21 5.42 3.18 3.74
C ALA A 21 4.74 1.95 3.10
N GLY A 22 3.53 2.12 2.56
CA GLY A 22 2.83 1.09 1.80
C GLY A 22 3.60 0.64 0.56
N VAL A 23 4.24 1.56 -0.18
CA VAL A 23 5.10 1.22 -1.33
C VAL A 23 6.32 0.40 -0.88
N THR A 24 6.98 0.79 0.21
CA THR A 24 8.10 0.01 0.77
C THR A 24 7.67 -1.39 1.19
N ALA A 25 6.47 -1.53 1.80
CA ALA A 25 5.92 -2.84 2.14
C ALA A 25 5.61 -3.68 0.90
N LEU A 26 5.02 -3.08 -0.14
CA LEU A 26 4.73 -3.76 -1.39
C LEU A 26 6.00 -4.31 -2.04
N ARG A 27 7.08 -3.52 -2.05
CA ARG A 27 8.37 -3.94 -2.61
C ARG A 27 8.85 -5.25 -1.98
N ARG A 28 8.81 -5.35 -0.64
CA ARG A 28 9.20 -6.57 0.08
C ARG A 28 8.33 -7.77 -0.28
N VAL A 29 7.03 -7.55 -0.54
CA VAL A 29 6.11 -8.62 -0.97
C VAL A 29 6.43 -9.09 -2.38
N VAL A 30 6.76 -8.17 -3.30
CA VAL A 30 7.16 -8.51 -4.69
C VAL A 30 8.48 -9.27 -4.71
N GLU A 31 9.46 -8.84 -3.90
CA GLU A 31 10.75 -9.54 -3.75
C GLU A 31 10.51 -10.97 -3.22
N CYS A 32 9.73 -11.13 -2.16
CA CYS A 32 9.35 -12.45 -1.63
C CYS A 32 8.59 -13.32 -2.66
N ALA A 33 7.64 -12.74 -3.39
CA ALA A 33 6.91 -13.47 -4.43
C ALA A 33 7.86 -13.99 -5.52
N THR A 34 8.91 -13.22 -5.84
CA THR A 34 9.95 -13.64 -6.79
C THR A 34 10.77 -14.80 -6.24
N ASP A 35 11.23 -14.69 -4.98
CA ASP A 35 12.02 -15.73 -4.31
C ASP A 35 11.26 -17.06 -4.18
N GLU A 36 9.95 -17.00 -3.97
CA GLU A 36 9.05 -18.16 -3.83
C GLU A 36 8.49 -18.69 -5.17
N ASN A 37 8.97 -18.17 -6.32
CA ASN A 37 8.49 -18.54 -7.66
C ASN A 37 6.97 -18.34 -7.86
N ILE A 38 6.38 -17.32 -7.25
CA ILE A 38 4.99 -16.93 -7.48
C ILE A 38 4.90 -16.17 -8.81
N GLU A 39 4.31 -16.81 -9.81
CA GLU A 39 4.25 -16.28 -11.19
C GLU A 39 3.34 -15.05 -11.34
N MET A 40 2.31 -14.92 -10.49
CA MET A 40 1.32 -13.86 -10.61
C MET A 40 0.95 -13.26 -9.26
N LEU A 41 1.08 -11.94 -9.14
CA LEU A 41 0.65 -11.16 -7.98
C LEU A 41 -0.23 -9.99 -8.44
N SER A 42 -1.50 -9.99 -8.01
CA SER A 42 -2.44 -8.90 -8.28
C SER A 42 -2.58 -8.01 -7.05
N VAL A 43 -2.37 -6.70 -7.22
CA VAL A 43 -2.37 -5.74 -6.10
C VAL A 43 -3.40 -4.65 -6.33
N TYR A 44 -4.26 -4.45 -5.34
CA TYR A 44 -5.24 -3.37 -5.38
C TYR A 44 -4.64 -2.05 -4.89
N ALA A 45 -4.18 -1.22 -5.82
CA ALA A 45 -3.52 0.05 -5.53
C ALA A 45 -4.50 1.23 -5.39
N PHE A 46 -5.53 1.26 -6.22
CA PHE A 46 -6.55 2.31 -6.26
C PHE A 46 -7.85 1.75 -6.83
N SER A 47 -8.99 2.16 -6.26
CA SER A 47 -10.33 1.78 -6.71
C SER A 47 -11.08 2.93 -7.38
N THR A 48 -12.12 2.61 -8.14
CA THR A 48 -13.09 3.58 -8.67
C THR A 48 -13.71 4.42 -7.55
N GLU A 49 -13.99 3.84 -6.39
CA GLU A 49 -14.57 4.54 -5.23
C GLU A 49 -13.57 5.49 -4.57
N ASN A 50 -12.26 5.31 -4.80
CA ASN A 50 -11.25 6.20 -4.22
C ASN A 50 -11.30 7.62 -4.81
N TRP A 51 -11.91 7.81 -5.98
CA TRP A 51 -12.20 9.14 -6.53
C TRP A 51 -13.17 9.96 -5.67
N GLY A 52 -14.06 9.29 -4.92
CA GLY A 52 -15.03 9.94 -4.03
C GLY A 52 -14.45 10.35 -2.68
N ARG A 53 -13.14 10.17 -2.44
CA ARG A 53 -12.52 10.57 -1.18
C ARG A 53 -12.43 12.11 -1.08
N PRO A 54 -12.57 12.69 0.13
CA PRO A 54 -12.41 14.12 0.34
C PRO A 54 -11.04 14.61 -0.16
N ARG A 55 -11.00 15.81 -0.75
CA ARG A 55 -9.76 16.48 -1.19
C ARG A 55 -9.02 17.12 -0.02
#